data_AF-A0A4R8F0S0-F1
#
_entry.id   AF-A0A4R8F0S0-F1
#
_cell.length_a   1.000
_cell.length_b   1.000
_cell.length_c   1.000
_cell.angle_alpha   90.00
_cell.angle_beta   90.00
_cell.angle_gamma   90.00
#
_symmetry.space_group_name_H-M   'P 1'
#
loop_
_entity.id
_entity.type
_entity.pdbx_description
1 polymer ?
#
loop_
_entity_poly.entity_id
_entity_poly.type
_entity_poly.pdbx_seq_one_letter_code
_entity_poly.pdbx_strand_id
1 'polypeptide(L)'
;MSVDYLAYETMQAAKETALYTYWIMLGTWLAGIATSAAVIITLYVTYNQKRVRLKFDVAERVVVSPLSVVGDANSTGISFTITNLSSFPVTVSKIGLGNFRFPWQESKYWFLKIDRHPLGNQLLMKIEQGEQCHLWIPLDDREDDWYKYLSEIISKADLTPNKMRVLISTTFGRTPRFKFSKQIQEKLNDAQKQIPKPNV
;
A
#
# COMPACT_ATOMS: atom_id res chain seq x y z
N MET A 1 18.61 41.36 -69.24
CA MET A 1 18.83 40.74 -67.91
C MET A 1 20.02 39.80 -68.09
N SER A 2 21.15 40.07 -67.44
CA SER A 2 22.39 39.30 -67.67
C SER A 2 22.31 37.93 -67.00
N VAL A 3 22.87 36.92 -67.65
CA VAL A 3 22.91 35.54 -67.14
C VAL A 3 23.58 35.47 -65.76
N ASP A 4 24.56 36.34 -65.51
CA ASP A 4 25.27 36.45 -64.24
C ASP A 4 24.38 36.90 -63.07
N TYR A 5 23.38 37.76 -63.33
CA TYR A 5 22.44 38.21 -62.31
C TYR A 5 21.50 37.08 -61.87
N LEU A 6 20.97 36.33 -62.83
CA LEU A 6 20.18 35.12 -62.56
C LEU A 6 21.01 34.05 -61.84
N ALA A 7 22.28 33.87 -62.22
CA ALA A 7 23.18 32.94 -61.54
C ALA A 7 23.44 33.36 -60.07
N TYR A 8 23.55 34.66 -59.79
CA TYR A 8 23.74 35.18 -58.44
C TYR A 8 22.50 34.96 -57.55
N GLU A 9 21.31 35.32 -58.03
CA GLU A 9 20.06 35.16 -57.26
C GLU A 9 19.76 33.69 -56.98
N THR A 10 19.99 32.80 -57.95
CA THR A 10 19.80 31.35 -57.76
C THR A 10 20.79 30.77 -56.75
N MET A 11 22.06 31.24 -56.75
CA MET A 11 23.04 30.85 -55.74
C MET A 11 22.66 31.34 -54.34
N GLN A 12 22.15 32.57 -54.22
CA GLN A 12 21.70 33.13 -52.95
C GLN A 12 20.49 32.36 -52.39
N ALA A 13 19.49 32.07 -53.24
CA ALA A 13 18.33 31.27 -52.87
C ALA A 13 18.71 29.85 -52.43
N ALA A 14 19.69 29.22 -53.10
CA ALA A 14 20.22 27.91 -52.72
C ALA A 14 20.90 27.95 -51.34
N LYS A 15 21.65 29.02 -51.03
CA LYS A 15 22.30 29.21 -49.72
C LYS A 15 21.27 29.39 -48.60
N GLU A 16 20.23 30.20 -48.82
CA GLU A 16 19.17 30.40 -47.84
C GLU A 16 18.39 29.09 -47.59
N THR A 17 18.07 28.36 -48.66
CA THR A 17 17.42 27.05 -48.57
C THR A 17 18.26 26.05 -47.77
N ALA A 18 19.57 26.04 -47.97
CA ALA A 18 20.49 25.19 -47.20
C ALA A 18 20.50 25.56 -45.70
N LEU A 19 20.47 26.85 -45.37
CA LEU A 19 20.38 27.31 -43.98
C LEU A 19 19.06 26.90 -43.32
N TYR A 20 17.93 27.08 -44.01
CA TYR A 20 16.62 26.62 -43.49
C TYR A 20 16.59 25.11 -43.30
N THR A 21 17.12 24.35 -44.26
CA THR A 21 17.19 22.89 -44.18
C THR A 21 18.03 22.43 -42.98
N TYR A 22 19.14 23.12 -42.68
CA TYR A 22 19.96 22.84 -41.51
C TYR A 22 19.18 23.01 -40.19
N TRP A 23 18.45 24.12 -40.04
CA TRP A 23 17.60 24.36 -38.86
C TRP A 23 16.44 23.37 -38.75
N ILE A 24 15.82 23.00 -39.87
CA ILE A 24 14.77 21.98 -39.91
C ILE A 24 15.32 20.60 -39.51
N MET A 25 16.53 20.24 -39.95
CA MET A 25 17.18 18.99 -39.56
C MET A 25 17.39 18.95 -38.04
N LEU A 26 17.94 20.02 -37.45
CA LEU A 26 18.09 20.13 -36.00
C LEU A 26 16.74 20.04 -35.27
N GLY A 27 15.72 20.74 -35.78
CA GLY A 27 14.36 20.70 -35.25
C GLY A 27 13.78 19.28 -35.26
N THR A 28 13.99 18.54 -36.34
CA THR A 28 13.53 17.14 -36.49
C THR A 28 14.20 16.22 -35.48
N TRP A 29 15.51 16.34 -35.28
CA TRP A 29 16.23 15.57 -34.26
C TRP A 29 15.74 15.87 -32.85
N LEU A 30 15.56 17.16 -32.52
CA LEU A 30 15.05 17.58 -31.23
C LEU A 30 13.62 17.06 -31.00
N ALA A 31 12.76 17.14 -32.02
CA ALA A 31 11.40 16.60 -31.97
C ALA A 31 11.39 15.07 -31.76
N GLY A 32 12.29 14.34 -32.41
CA GLY A 32 12.46 12.90 -32.20
C GLY A 32 12.86 12.55 -30.76
N ILE A 33 13.76 13.32 -30.14
CA ILE A 33 14.14 13.14 -28.73
C ILE A 33 12.97 13.47 -27.81
N ALA A 34 12.28 14.59 -28.05
CA ALA A 34 11.16 15.03 -27.22
C ALA A 34 10.00 14.01 -27.21
N THR A 35 9.64 13.49 -28.38
CA THR A 35 8.60 12.45 -28.52
C THR A 35 9.00 11.16 -27.82
N SER A 36 10.25 10.72 -27.97
CA SER A 36 10.77 9.53 -27.28
C SER A 36 10.73 9.71 -25.75
N ALA A 37 11.17 10.85 -25.23
CA ALA A 37 11.14 11.16 -23.81
C ALA A 37 9.70 11.19 -23.28
N ALA A 38 8.76 11.78 -24.02
CA ALA A 38 7.36 11.82 -23.64
C ALA A 38 6.76 10.42 -23.50
N VAL A 39 7.07 9.49 -24.42
CA VAL A 39 6.62 8.10 -24.33
C VAL A 39 7.22 7.39 -23.11
N ILE A 40 8.52 7.57 -22.84
CA ILE A 40 9.18 6.99 -21.67
C ILE A 40 8.55 7.49 -20.36
N ILE A 41 8.32 8.79 -20.25
CA ILE A 41 7.67 9.40 -19.07
C ILE A 41 6.24 8.87 -18.93
N THR A 42 5.49 8.80 -20.02
CA THR A 42 4.11 8.29 -20.01
C THR A 42 4.07 6.84 -19.54
N LEU A 43 4.96 5.99 -20.05
CA LEU A 43 5.07 4.59 -19.63
C LEU A 43 5.45 4.48 -18.16
N TYR A 44 6.42 5.28 -17.71
CA TYR A 44 6.86 5.31 -16.32
C TYR A 44 5.74 5.71 -15.36
N VAL A 45 5.01 6.79 -15.67
CA VAL A 45 3.87 7.27 -14.87
C VAL A 45 2.76 6.21 -14.84
N THR A 46 2.39 5.68 -16.01
CA THR A 46 1.33 4.66 -16.13
C THR A 46 1.67 3.39 -15.35
N TYR A 47 2.95 2.96 -15.39
CA TYR A 47 3.39 1.79 -14.64
C TYR A 47 3.38 2.02 -13.13
N ASN A 48 3.78 3.21 -12.66
CA ASN A 48 3.81 3.52 -11.24
C ASN A 48 2.40 3.76 -10.65
N GLN A 49 1.48 4.31 -11.45
CA GLN A 49 0.07 4.53 -11.03
C GLN A 49 -0.68 3.23 -10.74
N LYS A 50 -0.33 2.11 -11.38
CA LYS A 50 -0.99 0.80 -11.16
C LYS A 50 -0.63 0.15 -9.82
N ARG A 51 0.27 0.74 -9.03
CA ARG A 51 0.70 0.16 -7.75
C ARG A 51 -0.29 0.53 -6.64
N VAL A 52 -0.90 -0.49 -6.04
CA VAL A 52 -1.68 -0.35 -4.81
C VAL A 52 -0.77 0.15 -3.68
N ARG A 53 -1.09 1.31 -3.11
CA ARG A 53 -0.44 1.89 -1.94
C ARG A 53 -1.47 1.96 -0.82
N LEU A 54 -1.34 1.08 0.16
CA LEU A 54 -2.13 1.14 1.39
C LEU A 54 -1.21 1.57 2.53
N LYS A 55 -1.72 2.44 3.40
CA LYS A 55 -1.15 2.69 4.71
C LYS A 55 -1.97 1.89 5.71
N PHE A 56 -1.28 1.21 6.62
CA PHE A 56 -1.90 0.40 7.64
C PHE A 56 -1.35 0.80 9.00
N ASP A 57 -2.26 1.04 9.93
CA ASP A 57 -1.97 1.34 11.31
C ASP A 57 -2.77 0.40 12.21
N VAL A 58 -2.12 -0.18 13.21
CA VAL A 58 -2.78 -1.01 14.23
C VAL A 58 -2.38 -0.47 15.58
N ALA A 59 -3.35 0.05 16.29
CA ALA A 59 -3.15 0.63 17.61
C ALA A 59 -4.28 0.19 18.52
N GLU A 60 -3.93 -0.01 19.78
CA GLU A 60 -4.90 -0.05 20.85
C GLU A 60 -5.44 1.37 21.05
N ARG A 61 -6.75 1.50 21.02
CA ARG A 61 -7.43 2.78 21.22
C ARG A 61 -8.51 2.58 22.27
N VAL A 62 -8.80 3.66 22.98
CA VAL A 62 -9.93 3.73 23.92
C VAL A 62 -11.03 4.52 23.24
N VAL A 63 -12.24 3.96 23.16
CA VAL A 63 -13.39 4.69 22.64
C VAL A 63 -13.98 5.50 23.78
N VAL A 64 -13.83 6.83 23.68
CA VAL A 64 -14.43 7.76 24.62
C VAL A 64 -15.74 8.27 24.02
N SER A 65 -16.87 7.68 24.41
CA SER A 65 -18.19 8.13 23.98
C SER A 65 -18.68 9.29 24.87
N PRO A 66 -19.05 10.44 24.29
CA PRO A 66 -19.74 11.49 25.04
C PRO A 66 -21.20 11.08 25.24
N LEU A 67 -21.63 10.99 26.50
CA LEU A 67 -23.01 10.77 26.97
C LEU A 67 -23.59 9.34 26.82
N SER A 68 -23.66 8.66 27.97
CA SER A 68 -24.76 7.78 28.43
C SER A 68 -25.78 7.27 27.41
N VAL A 69 -25.48 6.13 26.77
CA VAL A 69 -26.48 5.11 26.46
C VAL A 69 -25.88 3.76 26.87
N VAL A 70 -26.32 3.28 28.03
CA VAL A 70 -26.36 1.88 28.50
C VAL A 70 -25.25 0.96 27.98
N GLY A 71 -24.22 0.76 28.81
CA GLY A 71 -23.34 -0.42 28.75
C GLY A 71 -22.06 -0.23 27.93
N ASP A 72 -21.13 0.60 28.40
CA ASP A 72 -19.92 0.18 29.12
C ASP A 72 -18.92 1.35 29.13
N ALA A 73 -18.34 1.62 30.29
CA ALA A 73 -17.42 2.73 30.46
C ALA A 73 -16.08 2.39 29.78
N ASN A 74 -15.63 3.19 28.81
CA ASN A 74 -14.31 3.09 28.19
C ASN A 74 -13.96 1.68 27.67
N SER A 75 -14.65 1.18 26.65
CA SER A 75 -14.20 -0.05 25.99
C SER A 75 -12.84 0.17 25.30
N THR A 76 -11.82 -0.51 25.82
CA THR A 76 -10.52 -0.65 25.17
C THR A 76 -10.67 -1.59 23.99
N GLY A 77 -9.95 -1.33 22.91
CA GLY A 77 -10.03 -2.19 21.73
C GLY A 77 -8.87 -1.98 20.77
N ILE A 78 -8.66 -2.95 19.89
CA ILE A 78 -7.66 -2.86 18.84
C ILE A 78 -8.34 -2.29 17.61
N SER A 79 -7.87 -1.13 17.20
CA SER A 79 -8.26 -0.48 15.97
C SER A 79 -7.28 -0.82 14.85
N PHE A 80 -7.81 -1.38 13.77
CA PHE A 80 -7.11 -1.50 12.51
C PHE A 80 -7.58 -0.37 11.59
N THR A 81 -6.67 0.51 11.20
CA THR A 81 -6.96 1.58 10.26
C THR A 81 -6.22 1.31 8.95
N ILE A 82 -6.99 1.12 7.88
CA ILE A 82 -6.48 0.92 6.52
C ILE A 82 -6.82 2.16 5.71
N THR A 83 -5.82 2.90 5.27
CA THR A 83 -5.99 4.08 4.41
C THR A 83 -5.56 3.76 2.99
N ASN A 84 -6.41 4.09 2.02
CA ASN A 84 -6.05 3.96 0.61
C ASN A 84 -5.31 5.22 0.13
N LEU A 85 -4.02 5.07 -0.18
CA LEU A 85 -3.18 6.12 -0.77
C LEU A 85 -3.04 5.96 -2.29
N SER A 86 -3.73 4.99 -2.87
CA SER A 86 -3.72 4.73 -4.32
C SER A 86 -4.67 5.71 -5.02
N SER A 87 -4.41 6.01 -6.29
CA SER A 87 -5.27 6.85 -7.12
C SER A 87 -6.54 6.16 -7.63
N PHE A 88 -6.75 4.91 -7.21
CA PHE A 88 -7.88 4.09 -7.63
C PHE A 88 -8.50 3.39 -6.40
N PRO A 89 -9.80 3.09 -6.45
CA PRO A 89 -10.46 2.43 -5.35
C PRO A 89 -9.94 1.01 -5.12
N VAL A 90 -9.79 0.63 -3.86
CA VAL A 90 -9.32 -0.70 -3.46
C VAL A 90 -10.38 -1.37 -2.61
N THR A 91 -10.79 -2.59 -2.99
CA THR A 91 -11.67 -3.40 -2.15
C THR A 91 -10.84 -4.28 -1.23
N VAL A 92 -11.03 -4.10 0.08
CA VAL A 92 -10.41 -4.94 1.11
C VAL A 92 -11.33 -6.12 1.39
N SER A 93 -10.87 -7.33 1.05
CA SER A 93 -11.67 -8.54 1.18
C SER A 93 -11.44 -9.28 2.48
N LYS A 94 -10.18 -9.47 2.86
CA LYS A 94 -9.80 -10.26 4.05
C LYS A 94 -8.58 -9.66 4.73
N ILE A 95 -8.51 -9.85 6.04
CA ILE A 95 -7.30 -9.62 6.81
C ILE A 95 -6.78 -10.97 7.26
N GLY A 96 -5.48 -11.15 7.12
CA GLY A 96 -4.79 -12.33 7.55
C GLY A 96 -3.46 -12.01 8.18
N LEU A 97 -2.82 -13.07 8.63
CA LEU A 97 -1.54 -13.05 9.29
C LEU A 97 -0.61 -14.02 8.57
N GLY A 98 0.67 -13.68 8.54
CA GLY A 98 1.68 -14.51 7.90
C GLY A 98 3.07 -14.05 8.22
N ASN A 99 4.04 -14.81 7.75
CA ASN A 99 5.44 -14.59 8.06
C ASN A 99 6.12 -13.62 7.09
N PHE A 100 7.13 -12.91 7.59
CA PHE A 100 8.16 -12.32 6.76
C PHE A 100 8.96 -13.44 6.05
N ARG A 101 8.97 -13.43 4.72
CA ARG A 101 9.48 -14.55 3.91
C ARG A 101 10.37 -14.04 2.78
N PHE A 102 11.48 -14.73 2.56
CA PHE A 102 12.25 -14.71 1.31
C PHE A 102 11.55 -15.53 0.20
N PRO A 103 11.85 -15.37 -1.09
CA PRO A 103 11.09 -15.99 -2.18
C PRO A 103 10.88 -17.53 -2.05
N TRP A 104 11.79 -18.23 -1.36
CA TRP A 104 11.93 -19.69 -1.40
C TRP A 104 11.25 -20.48 -0.25
N GLN A 105 10.78 -19.85 0.84
CA GLN A 105 10.30 -20.55 2.06
C GLN A 105 8.77 -20.65 2.27
N GLU A 106 8.11 -21.80 2.12
CA GLU A 106 6.64 -21.96 2.23
C GLU A 106 5.87 -21.02 3.18
N SER A 107 4.79 -20.40 2.68
CA SER A 107 4.04 -19.37 3.39
C SER A 107 2.86 -19.99 4.15
N LYS A 108 2.93 -19.93 5.48
CA LYS A 108 1.77 -20.18 6.32
C LYS A 108 0.93 -18.89 6.39
N TYR A 109 -0.35 -19.01 6.07
CA TYR A 109 -1.32 -17.91 6.11
C TYR A 109 -2.46 -18.29 7.04
N TRP A 110 -2.80 -17.37 7.95
CA TRP A 110 -3.97 -17.49 8.81
C TRP A 110 -4.94 -16.38 8.46
N PHE A 111 -6.21 -16.70 8.29
CA PHE A 111 -7.25 -15.68 8.14
C PHE A 111 -7.73 -15.26 9.53
N LEU A 112 -7.75 -13.95 9.78
CA LEU A 112 -8.37 -13.42 10.98
C LEU A 112 -9.85 -13.26 10.68
N LYS A 113 -10.69 -14.07 11.32
CA LYS A 113 -12.13 -13.87 11.27
C LYS A 113 -12.46 -12.71 12.22
N ILE A 114 -12.69 -11.53 11.66
CA ILE A 114 -13.15 -10.36 12.40
C ILE A 114 -14.66 -10.34 12.29
N ASP A 115 -15.35 -10.52 13.42
CA ASP A 115 -16.81 -10.43 13.47
C ASP A 115 -17.27 -8.96 13.39
N ARG A 116 -18.54 -8.76 13.00
CA ARG A 116 -19.10 -7.42 12.77
C ARG A 116 -19.23 -6.67 14.10
N HIS A 117 -18.56 -5.54 14.23
CA HIS A 117 -18.67 -4.67 15.41
C HIS A 117 -19.35 -3.32 15.05
N PRO A 118 -20.19 -2.72 15.91
CA PRO A 118 -20.84 -1.42 15.64
C PRO A 118 -19.87 -0.26 15.33
N LEU A 119 -18.68 -0.30 15.95
CA LEU A 119 -17.62 0.70 15.79
C LEU A 119 -16.67 0.43 14.61
N GLY A 120 -16.89 -0.63 13.84
CA GLY A 120 -16.04 -1.04 12.73
C GLY A 120 -16.82 -1.20 11.42
N ASN A 121 -16.12 -1.02 10.31
CA ASN A 121 -16.63 -1.25 8.97
C ASN A 121 -16.74 -2.76 8.68
N GLN A 122 -17.66 -3.13 7.80
CA GLN A 122 -17.78 -4.52 7.35
C GLN A 122 -16.69 -4.85 6.32
N LEU A 123 -16.06 -6.02 6.45
CA LEU A 123 -15.12 -6.55 5.44
C LEU A 123 -15.85 -6.80 4.10
N LEU A 124 -15.11 -6.70 2.99
CA LEU A 124 -15.64 -6.42 1.62
C LEU A 124 -16.05 -4.96 1.41
N MET A 125 -15.34 -4.04 2.05
CA MET A 125 -15.50 -2.60 1.82
C MET A 125 -14.62 -2.14 0.66
N LYS A 126 -15.22 -1.35 -0.24
CA LYS A 126 -14.52 -0.54 -1.24
C LYS A 126 -14.05 0.76 -0.58
N ILE A 127 -12.76 1.06 -0.69
CA ILE A 127 -12.14 2.25 -0.11
C ILE A 127 -11.69 3.15 -1.26
N GLU A 128 -12.26 4.34 -1.39
CA GLU A 128 -11.86 5.34 -2.39
C GLU A 128 -10.51 6.00 -2.02
N GLN A 129 -9.97 6.81 -2.92
CA GLN A 129 -8.69 7.50 -2.66
C GLN A 129 -8.81 8.44 -1.44
N GLY A 130 -7.91 8.25 -0.47
CA GLY A 130 -7.89 9.04 0.77
C GLY A 130 -8.85 8.55 1.86
N GLU A 131 -9.77 7.64 1.54
CA GLU A 131 -10.68 7.06 2.52
C GLU A 131 -9.97 6.06 3.45
N GLN A 132 -10.59 5.87 4.61
CA GLN A 132 -10.12 4.97 5.64
C GLN A 132 -11.18 3.90 5.93
N CYS A 133 -10.74 2.66 6.05
CA CYS A 133 -11.52 1.57 6.61
C CYS A 133 -11.02 1.32 8.03
N HIS A 134 -11.95 1.40 8.98
CA HIS A 134 -11.68 1.13 10.38
C HIS A 134 -12.26 -0.23 10.74
N LEU A 135 -11.48 -1.09 11.35
CA LEU A 135 -11.97 -2.33 11.94
C LEU A 135 -11.68 -2.28 13.42
N TRP A 136 -12.65 -2.75 14.19
CA TRP A 136 -12.60 -2.72 15.64
C TRP A 136 -12.72 -4.13 16.18
N ILE A 137 -11.76 -4.52 17.01
CA ILE A 137 -11.87 -5.71 17.86
C ILE A 137 -12.01 -5.20 19.29
N PRO A 138 -13.18 -5.38 19.93
CA PRO A 138 -13.32 -5.04 21.34
C PRO A 138 -12.40 -5.95 22.14
N LEU A 139 -11.63 -5.36 23.06
CA LEU A 139 -11.04 -6.10 24.15
C LEU A 139 -12.02 -5.92 25.32
N ASP A 140 -12.75 -6.97 25.67
CA ASP A 140 -13.48 -6.97 26.94
C ASP A 140 -12.46 -6.84 28.09
N ASP A 141 -12.92 -6.63 29.33
CA ASP A 141 -12.10 -6.51 30.55
C ASP A 141 -11.01 -7.59 30.75
N ARG A 142 -11.04 -8.66 29.94
CA ARG A 142 -9.98 -9.67 29.80
C ARG A 142 -9.09 -9.37 28.58
N GLU A 143 -8.45 -8.19 28.57
CA GLU A 143 -7.51 -7.79 27.51
C GLU A 143 -6.46 -8.89 27.20
N ASP A 144 -6.08 -9.65 28.24
CA ASP A 144 -5.15 -10.76 28.20
C ASP A 144 -5.52 -11.90 27.24
N ASP A 145 -6.82 -12.18 27.04
CA ASP A 145 -7.25 -13.40 26.33
C ASP A 145 -6.96 -13.31 24.83
N TRP A 146 -7.05 -12.12 24.24
CA TRP A 146 -6.76 -11.93 22.81
C TRP A 146 -5.26 -12.04 22.51
N TYR A 147 -4.41 -11.37 23.30
CA TYR A 147 -2.96 -11.44 23.14
C TYR A 147 -2.43 -12.85 23.43
N LYS A 148 -2.99 -13.56 24.43
CA LYS A 148 -2.67 -14.97 24.71
C LYS A 148 -3.09 -15.87 23.55
N TYR A 149 -4.33 -15.77 23.08
CA TYR A 149 -4.80 -16.54 21.92
C TYR A 149 -3.92 -16.33 20.68
N LEU A 150 -3.58 -15.06 20.38
CA LEU A 150 -2.78 -14.75 19.22
C LEU A 150 -1.34 -15.24 19.38
N SER A 151 -0.73 -15.08 20.56
CA SER A 151 0.62 -15.57 20.84
C SER A 151 0.70 -17.11 20.87
N GLU A 152 -0.35 -17.82 21.27
CA GLU A 152 -0.46 -19.27 21.10
C GLU A 152 -0.47 -19.69 19.63
N ILE A 153 -1.26 -19.01 18.80
CA ILE A 153 -1.29 -19.28 17.34
C ILE A 153 0.08 -19.04 16.72
N ILE A 154 0.74 -17.94 17.11
CA ILE A 154 2.09 -17.59 16.65
C ILE A 154 3.10 -18.66 17.09
N SER A 155 3.00 -19.14 18.32
CA SER A 155 3.91 -20.15 18.88
C SER A 155 3.68 -21.52 18.22
N LYS A 156 2.43 -21.92 17.99
CA LYS A 156 2.07 -23.13 17.22
C LYS A 156 2.60 -23.08 15.78
N ALA A 157 2.77 -21.87 15.24
CA ALA A 157 3.33 -21.67 13.92
C ALA A 157 4.86 -21.72 13.85
N ASP A 158 5.54 -21.86 15.00
CA ASP A 158 6.99 -21.74 15.16
C ASP A 158 7.52 -20.36 14.71
N LEU A 159 6.76 -19.32 15.03
CA LEU A 159 7.05 -17.94 14.67
C LEU A 159 7.27 -17.09 15.92
N THR A 160 7.96 -15.97 15.72
CA THR A 160 8.08 -14.91 16.73
C THR A 160 7.17 -13.74 16.35
N PRO A 161 6.53 -13.05 17.30
CA PRO A 161 5.67 -11.90 17.03
C PRO A 161 6.34 -10.83 16.16
N ASN A 162 7.65 -10.63 16.31
CA ASN A 162 8.44 -9.67 15.50
C ASN A 162 8.50 -10.01 14.00
N LYS A 163 8.47 -11.31 13.66
CA LYS A 163 8.49 -11.81 12.28
C LYS A 163 7.11 -11.83 11.63
N MET A 164 6.06 -11.69 12.44
CA MET A 164 4.68 -11.67 11.96
C MET A 164 4.37 -10.39 11.18
N ARG A 165 3.52 -10.54 10.16
CA ARG A 165 3.02 -9.46 9.33
C ARG A 165 1.52 -9.62 9.16
N VAL A 166 0.81 -8.50 9.15
CA VAL A 166 -0.58 -8.45 8.73
C VAL A 166 -0.64 -8.39 7.22
N LEU A 167 -1.45 -9.27 6.63
CA LEU A 167 -1.73 -9.31 5.21
C LEU A 167 -3.12 -8.78 4.96
N ILE A 168 -3.22 -7.85 4.02
CA ILE A 168 -4.51 -7.35 3.56
C ILE A 168 -4.74 -7.95 2.18
N SER A 169 -5.76 -8.78 2.05
CA SER A 169 -6.20 -9.28 0.75
C SER A 169 -7.01 -8.22 0.04
N THR A 170 -6.54 -7.84 -1.14
CA THR A 170 -7.22 -6.88 -2.01
C THR A 170 -7.67 -7.56 -3.30
N THR A 171 -8.69 -7.02 -3.95
CA THR A 171 -9.17 -7.49 -5.26
C THR A 171 -8.12 -7.38 -6.37
N PHE A 172 -7.06 -6.59 -6.18
CA PHE A 172 -5.96 -6.40 -7.13
C PHE A 172 -4.91 -7.53 -7.11
N GLY A 173 -5.19 -8.65 -6.43
CA GLY A 173 -4.36 -9.86 -6.41
C GLY A 173 -3.07 -9.75 -5.59
N ARG A 174 -2.59 -8.55 -5.29
CA ARG A 174 -1.47 -8.33 -4.38
C ARG A 174 -1.94 -8.23 -2.93
N THR A 175 -1.20 -8.87 -2.04
CA THR A 175 -1.44 -8.87 -0.59
C THR A 175 -0.35 -8.04 0.10
N PRO A 176 -0.52 -6.71 0.23
CA PRO A 176 0.45 -5.90 0.96
C PRO A 176 0.59 -6.39 2.40
N ARG A 177 1.84 -6.40 2.87
CA ARG A 177 2.24 -6.93 4.17
C ARG A 177 2.72 -5.81 5.06
N PHE A 178 2.15 -5.71 6.25
CA PHE A 178 2.46 -4.65 7.20
C PHE A 178 2.96 -5.20 8.53
N LYS A 179 3.81 -4.43 9.21
CA LYS A 179 4.25 -4.76 10.56
C LYS A 179 3.18 -4.30 11.55
N PHE A 180 3.05 -5.00 12.67
CA PHE A 180 2.32 -4.47 13.82
C PHE A 180 3.04 -3.23 14.39
N SER A 181 2.31 -2.39 15.12
CA SER A 181 2.92 -1.34 15.94
C SER A 181 3.83 -1.94 17.01
N LYS A 182 4.80 -1.15 17.49
CA LYS A 182 5.76 -1.60 18.52
C LYS A 182 5.05 -2.01 19.81
N GLN A 183 4.04 -1.24 20.23
CA GLN A 183 3.25 -1.51 21.43
C GLN A 183 2.58 -2.89 21.39
N ILE A 184 1.95 -3.24 20.27
CA ILE A 184 1.31 -4.56 20.10
C ILE A 184 2.35 -5.67 20.07
N GLN A 185 3.51 -5.44 19.45
CA GLN A 185 4.59 -6.43 19.45
C GLN A 185 5.13 -6.70 20.85
N GLU A 186 5.29 -5.66 21.67
CA GLU A 186 5.72 -5.78 23.07
C GLU A 186 4.71 -6.60 23.88
N LYS A 187 3.42 -6.23 23.85
CA LYS A 187 2.35 -7.00 24.52
C LYS A 187 2.28 -8.46 24.05
N LEU A 188 2.44 -8.73 22.75
CA LEU A 188 2.46 -10.10 22.22
C LEU A 188 3.70 -10.89 22.66
N ASN A 189 4.87 -10.25 22.74
CA ASN A 189 6.08 -10.89 23.22
C ASN A 189 5.98 -11.19 24.72
N ASP A 190 5.35 -10.32 25.51
CA ASP A 190 5.14 -10.54 26.93
C ASP A 190 4.11 -11.65 27.18
N ALA A 191 3.02 -11.69 26.42
CA ALA A 191 2.08 -12.82 26.44
C ALA A 191 2.76 -14.13 26.05
N GLN A 192 3.65 -14.13 25.05
CA GLN A 192 4.39 -15.33 24.63
C GLN A 192 5.33 -15.86 25.72
N LYS A 193 5.94 -15.00 26.54
CA LYS A 193 6.79 -15.44 27.67
C LYS A 193 5.99 -16.13 28.78
N GLN A 194 4.73 -15.79 28.93
CA GLN A 194 3.84 -16.37 29.94
C GLN A 194 3.30 -17.75 29.52
N ILE A 195 3.36 -18.09 28.24
CA ILE A 195 2.97 -19.41 27.74
C ILE A 195 4.09 -20.40 28.09
N PRO A 196 3.83 -21.43 28.90
CA PRO A 196 4.81 -22.47 29.16
C PRO A 196 5.17 -23.13 27.83
N LYS A 197 6.46 -23.14 27.50
CA LYS A 197 6.93 -23.84 26.30
C LYS A 197 6.47 -25.29 26.40
N PRO A 198 5.85 -25.86 25.34
CA PRO A 198 5.55 -27.28 25.35
C PRO A 198 6.86 -28.03 25.57
N ASN A 199 6.92 -28.82 26.65
CA ASN A 199 8.03 -29.73 26.90
C ASN A 199 8.14 -30.65 25.68
N VAL A 200 9.27 -30.54 24.97
CA VAL A 200 9.68 -31.48 23.93
C VAL A 200 10.22 -32.73 24.62
#